data_AF-A0A925X4G5-F1
#
_entry.id   AF-A0A925X4G5-F1
#
_cell.length_a   1.000
_cell.length_b   1.000
_cell.length_c   1.000
_cell.angle_alpha   90.00
_cell.angle_beta   90.00
_cell.angle_gamma   90.00
#
_symmetry.space_group_name_H-M   'P 1'
#
loop_
_entity.id
_entity.type
_entity.pdbx_description
1 polymer ?
#
loop_
_entity_poly.entity_id
_entity_poly.type
_entity_poly.pdbx_seq_one_letter_code
_entity_poly.pdbx_strand_id
1 'polypeptide(L)' 'MKNYKTAYTVDAETVEKYKGYGVDFDQVNGENKNVLPVPTVYVIGKDQMIKFSHFDIDYRKRASVADILKSI' A
#
# COMPACT_ATOMS: atom_id res chain seq x y z
N MET A 1 2.09 2.43 10.21
CA MET A 1 2.03 2.19 8.75
C MET A 1 3.29 2.63 8.02
N LYS A 2 3.78 3.87 8.19
CA LYS A 2 4.98 4.37 7.48
C LYS A 2 6.24 3.50 7.67
N ASN A 3 6.48 3.01 8.89
CA ASN A 3 7.64 2.15 9.19
C ASN A 3 7.63 0.82 8.41
N TYR A 4 6.46 0.39 7.93
CA TYR A 4 6.28 -0.83 7.15
C TYR A 4 6.05 -0.54 5.66
N LYS A 5 6.27 0.71 5.20
CA LYS A 5 6.05 1.11 3.79
C LYS A 5 4.64 0.83 3.25
N THR A 6 3.65 0.65 4.13
CA THR A 6 2.27 0.28 3.75
C THR A 6 1.37 1.49 3.54
N ALA A 7 1.92 2.69 3.40
CA ALA A 7 1.16 3.93 3.27
C ALA A 7 1.93 4.93 2.42
N TYR A 8 1.23 5.64 1.55
CA TYR A 8 1.79 6.71 0.73
C TYR A 8 0.87 7.93 0.75
N THR A 9 1.48 9.12 0.65
CA THR A 9 0.74 10.37 0.50
C THR A 9 0.40 10.54 -0.97
N VAL A 10 -0.88 10.80 -1.24
CA VAL A 10 -1.43 11.08 -2.55
C VAL A 10 -1.15 12.55 -2.91
N ASP A 11 -0.77 12.79 -4.16
CA ASP A 11 -0.55 14.14 -4.68
C ASP A 11 -1.86 14.93 -4.78
N ALA A 12 -1.77 16.26 -4.80
CA ALA A 12 -2.93 17.14 -4.78
C ALA A 12 -3.86 16.96 -6.00
N GLU A 13 -3.30 16.69 -7.18
CA GLU A 13 -4.09 16.49 -8.40
C GLU A 13 -4.96 15.23 -8.27
N THR A 14 -4.37 14.14 -7.77
CA THR A 14 -5.10 12.91 -7.52
C THR A 14 -6.17 13.09 -6.42
N VAL A 15 -5.88 13.86 -5.36
CA VAL A 15 -6.88 14.14 -4.30
C VAL A 15 -8.11 14.86 -4.88
N GLU A 16 -7.90 15.91 -5.68
CA GLU A 16 -9.00 16.65 -6.33
C GLU A 16 -9.79 15.75 -7.29
N LYS A 17 -9.10 14.88 -8.02
CA LYS A 17 -9.74 13.90 -8.91
C LYS A 17 -10.66 12.94 -8.15
N TYR A 18 -10.22 12.40 -7.02
CA TYR A 18 -11.03 11.51 -6.18
C TYR A 18 -12.23 12.24 -5.56
N LYS A 19 -12.04 13.51 -5.18
CA LYS A 19 -13.15 14.35 -4.71
C LYS A 19 -14.21 14.54 -5.80
N GLY A 20 -13.81 14.70 -7.06
CA GLY A 20 -14.71 14.69 -8.22
C GLY A 20 -15.47 13.37 -8.42
N TYR A 21 -14.96 12.26 -7.88
CA TYR A 21 -15.65 10.96 -7.84
C TYR A 21 -16.51 10.76 -6.57
N GLY A 22 -16.66 11.80 -5.75
CA GLY A 22 -17.42 11.76 -4.50
C GLY A 22 -16.64 11.18 -3.31
N VAL A 23 -15.32 11.03 -3.42
CA VAL A 23 -14.47 10.55 -2.32
C VAL A 23 -13.66 11.71 -1.76
N ASP A 24 -14.18 12.33 -0.69
CA ASP A 24 -13.47 13.39 0.03
C ASP A 24 -12.56 12.77 1.11
N PHE A 25 -11.24 12.85 0.90
CA PHE A 25 -10.25 12.20 1.76
C PHE A 25 -10.26 12.74 3.19
N ASP A 26 -10.58 14.02 3.41
CA ASP A 26 -10.68 14.57 4.76
C ASP A 26 -11.88 13.98 5.52
N GLN A 27 -12.94 13.60 4.81
CA GLN A 27 -14.12 12.94 5.39
C GLN A 27 -13.91 11.44 5.59
N VAL A 28 -13.32 10.76 4.60
CA VAL A 28 -13.24 9.28 4.62
C VAL A 28 -12.03 8.73 5.37
N ASN A 29 -10.93 9.48 5.47
CA ASN A 29 -9.69 9.02 6.11
C ASN A 29 -9.44 9.63 7.50
N GLY A 30 -10.23 10.63 7.91
CA GLY A 30 -10.06 11.35 9.17
C GLY A 30 -8.65 11.95 9.30
N GLU A 31 -7.98 11.68 10.43
CA GLU A 31 -6.63 12.22 10.71
C GLU A 31 -5.55 11.77 9.71
N ASN A 32 -5.80 10.70 8.94
CA ASN A 32 -4.84 10.21 7.95
C ASN A 32 -4.79 11.08 6.69
N LYS A 33 -5.74 12.01 6.50
CA LYS A 33 -5.80 12.97 5.38
C LYS A 33 -5.58 12.27 4.03
N ASN A 34 -4.62 12.76 3.25
CA ASN A 34 -4.33 12.32 1.89
C ASN A 34 -3.48 11.06 1.81
N VAL A 35 -3.65 10.12 2.74
CA VAL A 35 -2.87 8.88 2.78
C VAL A 35 -3.72 7.72 2.31
N LEU A 36 -3.19 6.96 1.35
CA LEU A 36 -3.76 5.69 0.93
C LEU A 36 -2.84 4.52 1.30
N PRO A 37 -3.40 3.33 1.54
CA PRO A 37 -2.60 2.14 1.79
C PRO A 37 -1.84 1.70 0.54
N VAL A 38 -0.59 1.27 0.71
CA VAL A 38 0.19 0.61 -0.35
C VAL A 38 -0.11 -0.89 -0.30
N PRO A 39 -0.58 -1.51 -1.40
CA PRO A 39 -0.70 -2.96 -1.50
C PRO A 39 0.63 -3.64 -1.20
N THR A 40 0.63 -4.52 -0.21
CA THR A 40 1.85 -5.06 0.38
C THR A 40 1.74 -6.56 0.56
N VAL A 41 2.82 -7.29 0.27
CA VAL A 41 2.97 -8.72 0.60
C VAL A 41 4.21 -8.91 1.44
N TYR A 42 4.08 -9.67 2.53
CA TYR A 42 5.21 -10.16 3.32
C TYR A 42 5.16 -11.69 3.41
N VAL A 43 6.32 -12.34 3.31
CA VAL A 43 6.50 -13.73 3.74
C VAL A 43 7.32 -13.69 5.03
N ILE A 44 6.76 -14.19 6.12
CA ILE A 44 7.39 -14.20 7.44
C ILE A 44 7.72 -15.65 7.78
N GLY A 45 9.01 -15.93 8.00
CA GLY A 45 9.48 -17.26 8.39
C GLY A 45 9.07 -17.61 9.83
N LYS A 46 9.16 -18.90 10.17
CA LYS A 46 8.93 -19.36 11.55
C LYS A 46 9.95 -18.81 12.56
N ASP A 47 11.10 -18.36 12.06
CA ASP A 47 12.13 -17.63 12.80
C ASP A 47 11.78 -16.15 13.03
N GLN A 48 10.58 -15.73 12.66
CA GLN A 48 10.07 -14.35 12.77
C GLN A 48 10.80 -13.34 11.87
N MET A 49 11.56 -13.83 10.88
CA MET A 49 12.29 -12.99 9.93
C MET A 49 11.48 -12.81 8.64
N ILE A 50 11.50 -11.61 8.07
CA ILE A 50 10.94 -11.33 6.75
C ILE A 50 11.82 -12.01 5.69
N LYS A 51 11.25 -12.93 4.92
CA LYS A 51 11.91 -13.66 3.82
C LYS A 51 11.65 -13.02 2.45
N PHE A 52 10.52 -12.34 2.32
CA PHE A 52 10.14 -11.62 1.12
C PHE A 52 9.26 -10.44 1.47
N SER A 53 9.37 -9.37 0.68
CA SER A 53 8.50 -8.21 0.78
C SER A 53 8.28 -7.59 -0.59
N HIS A 54 7.04 -7.27 -0.92
CA HIS A 54 6.67 -6.51 -2.12
C HIS A 54 5.78 -5.34 -1.74
N PHE A 55 6.09 -4.16 -2.28
CA PHE A 55 5.32 -2.93 -2.11
C PHE A 55 5.36 -2.15 -3.41
N ASP A 56 4.21 -1.81 -3.96
CA ASP A 56 4.11 -0.92 -5.11
C ASP A 56 2.88 -0.02 -4.97
N ILE A 57 3.08 1.28 -5.18
CA ILE A 57 1.99 2.27 -5.15
C ILE A 57 1.03 2.02 -6.33
N ASP A 58 1.56 1.55 -7.46
CA ASP A 58 0.74 1.05 -8.55
C ASP A 58 0.15 -0.32 -8.17
N TYR A 59 -1.09 -0.30 -7.68
CA TYR A 59 -1.82 -1.49 -7.21
C TYR A 59 -1.97 -2.60 -8.27
N ARG A 60 -1.70 -2.30 -9.54
CA ARG A 60 -1.71 -3.27 -10.64
C ARG A 60 -0.44 -4.12 -10.67
N LYS A 61 0.67 -3.61 -10.12
CA LYS A 61 1.93 -4.33 -9.99
C LYS A 61 1.93 -5.17 -8.71
N ARG A 62 1.47 -6.41 -8.85
CA ARG A 62 1.38 -7.37 -7.75
C ARG A 62 2.57 -8.33 -7.75
N ALA A 63 2.95 -8.82 -6.57
CA ALA A 63 3.86 -9.94 -6.44
C ALA A 63 3.27 -11.16 -7.18
N SER A 64 4.08 -11.82 -8.00
CA SER A 64 3.65 -13.07 -8.64
C SER A 64 3.66 -14.21 -7.64
N VAL A 65 2.75 -15.18 -7.80
CA VAL A 65 2.73 -16.40 -6.97
C VAL A 65 4.06 -17.15 -7.10
N ALA A 66 4.65 -17.18 -8.29
CA ALA A 66 5.93 -17.82 -8.53
C ALA A 66 7.08 -17.18 -7.74
N ASP A 67 7.13 -15.84 -7.64
CA ASP A 67 8.17 -15.15 -6.87
C ASP A 67 7.98 -15.33 -5.36
N ILE A 68 6.72 -15.37 -4.89
CA ILE A 68 6.40 -15.70 -3.51
C ILE A 68 6.89 -17.12 -3.18
N LEU A 69 6.58 -18.11 -4.03
CA LEU A 69 6.98 -19.51 -3.83
C LEU A 69 8.50 -19.70 -3.82
N LYS A 70 9.27 -18.92 -4.60
CA LYS A 70 10.75 -18.94 -4.56
C LYS A 70 11.35 -18.41 -3.25
N SER A 71 10.56 -17.71 -2.44
CA SER A 71 11.02 -17.09 -1.20
C SER A 71 10.72 -17.90 0.06
N ILE A 72 10.02 -19.04 -0.08
CA ILE A 72 9.65 -19.96 1.00
C ILE A 72 10.78 -20.96 1.24
#